data_AF-A0A960E542-F1
#
_entry.id   AF-A0A960E542-F1
#
_cell.length_a   1.000
_cell.length_b   1.000
_cell.length_c   1.000
_cell.angle_alpha   90.00
_cell.angle_beta   90.00
_cell.angle_gamma   90.00
#
_symmetry.space_group_name_H-M   'P 1'
#
loop_
_entity.id
_entity.type
_entity.pdbx_description
1 polymer ?
#
loop_
_entity_poly.entity_id
_entity_poly.type
_entity_poly.pdbx_seq_one_letter_code
_entity_poly.pdbx_strand_id
1 'polypeptide(L)' 'FRKLLDEGQAGDNIGALLRGTKKEEVERGQVLAAPGSITPHSEFE' A
#
# COMPACT_ATOMS: atom_id res chain seq x y z
N PHE A 1 1.13 -14.27 6.90
CA PHE A 1 0.22 -14.46 5.75
C PHE A 1 -0.28 -15.89 5.65
N ARG A 2 -1.18 -16.33 6.54
CA ARG A 2 -1.79 -17.67 6.46
C ARG A 2 -3.26 -17.67 6.86
N LYS A 3 -3.85 -16.49 6.96
CA LYS A 3 -5.28 -16.26 7.27
C LYS A 3 -5.76 -15.16 6.33
N LEU A 4 -6.95 -15.36 5.76
CA LEU A 4 -7.65 -14.28 5.09
C LEU A 4 -8.14 -13.33 6.18
N LEU A 5 -7.96 -12.04 5.92
CA LEU A 5 -8.42 -10.96 6.78
C LEU A 5 -9.46 -10.19 5.99
N ASP A 6 -10.60 -9.89 6.60
CA ASP A 6 -11.66 -9.08 5.98
C ASP A 6 -11.29 -7.59 5.99
N GLU A 7 -10.56 -7.15 7.02
CA GLU A 7 -10.02 -5.80 7.16
C GLU A 7 -8.63 -5.83 7.83
N GLY A 8 -7.88 -4.74 7.68
CA GLY A 8 -6.62 -4.51 8.39
C GLY A 8 -6.65 -3.15 9.09
N GLN A 9 -6.04 -3.06 10.26
CA GLN A 9 -6.00 -1.83 11.05
C GLN A 9 -4.57 -1.31 11.17
N ALA A 10 -4.44 -0.07 11.65
CA ALA A 10 -3.15 0.57 11.84
C ALA A 10 -2.28 -0.26 12.82
N GLY A 11 -1.06 -0.61 12.39
CA GLY A 11 -0.13 -1.44 13.14
C GLY A 11 -0.06 -2.91 12.69
N ASP A 12 -1.02 -3.38 11.88
CA ASP A 12 -0.99 -4.74 11.35
C ASP A 12 0.05 -4.90 10.23
N ASN A 13 0.79 -6.00 10.25
CA ASN A 13 1.64 -6.41 9.15
C ASN A 13 0.84 -7.28 8.17
N ILE A 14 0.35 -6.64 7.11
CA ILE A 14 -0.54 -7.25 6.10
C ILE A 14 0.03 -7.19 4.68
N GLY A 15 -0.63 -7.91 3.79
CA GLY A 15 -0.28 -8.09 2.39
C GLY A 15 -1.59 -7.93 1.64
N ALA A 16 -1.64 -6.91 0.79
CA ALA A 16 -2.83 -6.54 0.04
C ALA A 16 -2.71 -7.07 -1.39
N LEU A 17 -3.77 -7.71 -1.88
CA LEU A 17 -3.87 -8.12 -3.28
C LEU A 17 -4.31 -6.92 -4.12
N LEU A 18 -3.44 -6.44 -5.02
CA LEU A 18 -3.73 -5.35 -5.94
C LEU A 18 -4.28 -5.90 -7.25
N ARG A 19 -5.52 -5.54 -7.58
CA ARG A 19 -6.19 -6.05 -8.78
C ARG A 19 -5.64 -5.36 -10.02
N GLY A 20 -5.20 -6.16 -10.99
CA GLY A 20 -4.80 -5.67 -12.32
C GLY A 20 -3.40 -5.05 -12.39
N THR A 21 -2.64 -5.09 -11.29
CA THR A 21 -1.28 -4.59 -11.21
C THR A 21 -0.29 -5.74 -11.35
N LYS A 22 0.73 -5.56 -12.20
CA LYS A 22 1.82 -6.52 -12.35
C LYS A 22 2.90 -6.29 -11.29
N LYS A 23 3.74 -7.28 -11.07
CA LYS A 23 4.79 -7.21 -10.05
C LYS A 23 5.81 -6.11 -10.35
N GLU A 24 6.09 -5.85 -11.62
CA GLU A 24 7.01 -4.82 -12.08
C GLU A 24 6.45 -3.38 -11.99
N GLU A 25 5.15 -3.22 -11.75
CA GLU A 25 4.49 -1.92 -11.64
C GLU A 25 4.48 -1.38 -10.20
N VAL A 26 4.88 -2.19 -9.22
CA VAL A 26 4.96 -1.81 -7.81
C VAL A 26 6.32 -2.17 -7.23
N GLU A 27 6.93 -1.22 -6.54
CA GLU A 27 8.23 -1.39 -5.93
C GLU A 27 8.25 -1.02 -4.45
N ARG A 28 9.26 -1.54 -3.75
CA ARG A 28 9.48 -1.21 -2.34
C ARG A 28 9.81 0.28 -2.20
N GLY A 29 9.09 0.96 -1.32
CA GLY A 29 9.22 2.40 -1.07
C GLY A 29 7.97 3.17 -1.47
N GLN A 30 7.12 2.60 -2.33
CA GLN A 30 5.79 3.13 -2.61
C GLN A 30 4.82 2.85 -1.46
N VAL A 31 3.75 3.64 -1.40
CA VAL A 31 2.71 3.55 -0.37
C VAL A 31 1.34 3.30 -1.00
N LEU A 32 0.55 2.42 -0.37
CA LEU A 32 -0.87 2.26 -0.67
C LEU A 32 -1.66 3.21 0.22
N ALA A 33 -2.45 4.08 -0.38
CA ALA A 33 -3.23 5.09 0.32
C ALA A 33 -4.63 5.22 -0.31
N ALA A 34 -5.55 5.85 0.42
CA ALA A 34 -6.85 6.19 -0.14
C ALA A 34 -6.67 7.15 -1.33
N PRO A 35 -7.47 7.02 -2.41
CA PRO A 35 -7.34 7.90 -3.57
C PRO A 35 -7.44 9.39 -3.17
N GLY A 36 -6.43 10.17 -3.56
CA GLY A 36 -6.35 11.61 -3.30
C GLY A 36 -5.95 12.01 -1.88
N SER A 37 -5.66 11.06 -0.98
CA SER A 37 -5.32 11.40 0.41
C SER A 37 -3.85 11.80 0.62
N ILE A 38 -2.96 11.47 -0.31
CA ILE A 38 -1.52 11.75 -0.25
C ILE A 38 -1.02 12.19 -1.63
N THR A 39 -0.09 13.12 -1.63
CA THR A 39 0.72 13.51 -2.80
C THR A 39 2.20 13.27 -2.50
N PRO A 40 3.01 12.83 -3.47
CA PRO A 40 4.45 12.72 -3.28
C PRO A 40 5.08 14.12 -3.16
N HIS A 41 6.01 14.28 -2.21
CA HIS A 41 6.75 15.52 -2.00
C HIS A 41 8.25 15.24 -2.11
N SER A 42 8.98 16.14 -2.76
CA SER A 42 10.44 16.07 -2.93
C SER A 42 11.21 17.12 -2.14
N GLU A 43 10.52 18.14 -1.62
CA GLU A 43 11.09 19.23 -0.83
C GLU A 43 10.48 19.19 0.57
N PHE A 44 11.33 19.42 1.58
CA PHE A 44 10.98 19.35 2.99
C PHE A 44 11.76 20.42 3.77
N GLU A 45 11.24 20.86 4.91
CA GLU A 45 11.90 21.75 5.89
C GLU A 45 12.63 20.96 6.99
#